data_AF-A0A6V7L0J3-F1
#
_entry.id   AF-A0A6V7L0J3-F1
#
_cell.length_a   1.000
_cell.length_b   1.000
_cell.length_c   1.000
_cell.angle_alpha   90.00
_cell.angle_beta   90.00
_cell.angle_gamma   90.00
#
_symmetry.space_group_name_H-M   'P 1'
#
loop_
_entity.id
_entity.type
_entity.pdbx_description
1 polymer ?
#
loop_
_entity_poly.entity_id
_entity_poly.type
_entity_poly.pdbx_seq_one_letter_code
_entity_poly.pdbx_strand_id
1 'polypeptide(L)'
;DKFFIETEEKNRLSEEKNLSPILYLQSNCDTLSERDSYVAELMKYTRIDSYGACLKNRDLPEDLATNYIDKLNSDELKKFIAKYKFTLAMENAICDDYITEKLWRPLIVGSVPIYYGSPSFK
;
A
#
# COMPACT_ATOMS: atom_id res chain seq x y z
N ASP A 1 -5.84 -16.48 10.42
CA ASP A 1 -5.80 -15.00 10.38
C ASP A 1 -7.02 -14.41 9.69
N LYS A 2 -7.63 -13.37 10.28
CA LYS A 2 -8.92 -12.78 9.82
C LYS A 2 -8.90 -12.20 8.40
N PHE A 3 -7.75 -11.74 7.93
CA PHE A 3 -7.62 -11.03 6.65
C PHE A 3 -6.69 -11.72 5.65
N PHE A 4 -5.97 -12.76 6.08
CA PHE A 4 -4.96 -13.40 5.27
C PHE A 4 -5.59 -14.06 4.04
N ILE A 5 -4.94 -13.88 2.90
CA ILE A 5 -5.30 -14.50 1.62
C ILE A 5 -4.08 -15.29 1.15
N GLU A 6 -4.28 -16.56 0.78
CA GLU A 6 -3.23 -17.42 0.28
C GLU A 6 -2.60 -16.88 -1.01
N THR A 7 -1.32 -17.19 -1.24
CA THR A 7 -0.60 -16.69 -2.43
C THR A 7 -1.24 -17.14 -3.74
N GLU A 8 -1.78 -18.36 -3.79
CA GLU A 8 -2.50 -18.87 -4.96
C GLU A 8 -3.75 -18.05 -5.28
N GLU A 9 -4.50 -17.67 -4.24
CA GLU A 9 -5.68 -16.82 -4.40
C GLU A 9 -5.30 -15.39 -4.82
N LYS A 10 -4.18 -14.85 -4.30
CA LYS A 10 -3.64 -13.57 -4.79
C LYS A 10 -3.24 -13.63 -6.26
N ASN A 11 -2.68 -14.75 -6.73
CA ASN A 11 -2.36 -14.95 -8.15
C ASN A 11 -3.63 -14.90 -9.00
N ARG A 12 -4.66 -15.66 -8.61
CA ARG A 12 -5.96 -15.68 -9.29
C ARG A 12 -6.58 -14.28 -9.37
N LEU A 13 -6.59 -13.53 -8.25
CA LEU A 13 -7.10 -12.16 -8.22
C LEU A 13 -6.29 -11.20 -9.10
N SER A 14 -4.97 -11.37 -9.17
CA SER A 14 -4.10 -10.59 -10.06
C SER A 14 -4.48 -10.78 -11.52
N GLU A 15 -4.76 -12.01 -11.95
CA GLU A 15 -5.19 -12.32 -13.31
C GLU A 15 -6.60 -11.80 -13.60
N GLU A 16 -7.59 -12.14 -12.75
CA GLU A 16 -9.00 -11.82 -12.99
C GLU A 16 -9.34 -10.34 -12.91
N LYS A 17 -8.67 -9.61 -12.00
CA LYS A 17 -8.90 -8.18 -11.78
C LYS A 17 -7.80 -7.32 -12.39
N ASN A 18 -6.87 -7.93 -13.12
CA ASN A 18 -5.68 -7.29 -13.68
C ASN A 18 -4.92 -6.48 -12.62
N LEU A 19 -4.82 -6.97 -11.38
CA LEU A 19 -4.10 -6.27 -10.31
C LEU A 19 -2.59 -6.40 -10.50
N SER A 20 -1.90 -5.32 -10.23
CA SER A 20 -0.45 -5.30 -10.09
C SER A 20 -0.04 -6.05 -8.81
N PRO A 21 1.15 -6.67 -8.76
CA PRO A 21 1.60 -7.39 -7.55
C PRO A 21 1.87 -6.46 -6.35
N ILE A 22 2.11 -5.17 -6.62
CA ILE A 22 2.52 -4.16 -5.65
C ILE A 22 1.43 -3.09 -5.54
N LEU A 23 1.05 -2.79 -4.30
CA LEU A 23 0.14 -1.70 -3.94
C LEU A 23 0.91 -0.46 -3.47
N TYR A 24 0.54 0.70 -3.98
CA TYR A 24 0.84 2.02 -3.40
C TYR A 24 -0.47 2.69 -2.99
N LEU A 25 -0.60 3.07 -1.73
CA LEU A 25 -1.82 3.69 -1.20
C LEU A 25 -1.44 4.91 -0.35
N GLN A 26 -1.34 6.08 -0.97
CA GLN A 26 -0.95 7.34 -0.30
C GLN A 26 -1.78 8.52 -0.78
N SER A 27 -2.11 9.41 0.15
CA SER A 27 -2.86 10.65 -0.14
C SER A 27 -2.14 11.93 0.29
N ASN A 28 -1.03 11.81 1.02
CA ASN A 28 -0.14 12.93 1.31
C ASN A 28 1.03 12.88 0.32
N CYS A 29 1.06 13.78 -0.66
CA CYS A 29 2.06 13.79 -1.72
C CYS A 29 3.14 14.83 -1.43
N ASP A 30 4.25 14.81 -2.18
CA ASP A 30 5.34 15.79 -2.05
C ASP A 30 5.91 15.85 -0.61
N THR A 31 6.10 14.66 -0.02
CA THR A 31 6.57 14.52 1.35
C THR A 31 8.09 14.53 1.46
N LEU A 32 8.65 14.90 2.61
CA LEU A 32 10.10 15.01 2.86
C LEU A 32 10.92 13.73 2.56
N SER A 33 10.28 12.56 2.54
CA SER A 33 10.93 11.31 2.14
C SER A 33 11.18 11.17 0.63
N GLU A 34 10.65 12.07 -0.21
CA GLU A 34 10.69 12.00 -1.68
C GLU A 34 10.16 10.66 -2.23
N ARG A 35 9.30 9.99 -1.46
CA ARG A 35 8.80 8.64 -1.79
C ARG A 35 8.09 8.59 -3.14
N ASP A 36 7.37 9.65 -3.53
CA ASP A 36 6.64 9.67 -4.80
C ASP A 36 7.61 9.64 -5.99
N SER A 37 8.73 10.38 -5.90
CA SER A 37 9.79 10.36 -6.92
C SER A 37 10.40 8.96 -7.06
N TYR A 38 10.68 8.29 -5.93
CA TYR A 38 11.17 6.90 -5.94
C TYR A 38 10.17 5.93 -6.57
N VAL A 39 8.89 6.02 -6.18
CA VAL A 39 7.84 5.13 -6.71
C VAL A 39 7.62 5.39 -8.20
N ALA A 40 7.62 6.65 -8.66
CA ALA A 40 7.50 6.99 -10.06
C ALA A 40 8.63 6.39 -10.92
N GLU A 41 9.86 6.37 -10.42
CA GLU A 41 10.97 5.69 -11.09
C GLU A 41 10.78 4.17 -11.10
N LEU A 42 10.37 3.58 -9.96
CA LEU A 42 10.12 2.13 -9.85
C LEU A 42 9.02 1.65 -10.80
N MET A 43 7.99 2.48 -11.03
CA MET A 43 6.89 2.19 -11.96
C MET A 43 7.34 1.98 -13.42
N LYS A 44 8.55 2.44 -13.78
CA LYS A 44 9.14 2.18 -15.11
C LYS A 44 9.60 0.73 -15.29
N TYR A 45 9.88 0.02 -14.20
CA TYR A 45 10.45 -1.32 -14.21
C TYR A 45 9.46 -2.40 -13.78
N THR A 46 8.42 -2.04 -13.02
CA THR A 46 7.39 -2.97 -12.58
C THR A 46 6.03 -2.29 -12.46
N ARG A 47 4.96 -3.07 -12.64
CA ARG A 47 3.60 -2.58 -12.45
C ARG A 47 3.31 -2.36 -10.96
N ILE A 48 2.79 -1.17 -10.65
CA ILE A 48 2.32 -0.78 -9.32
C ILE A 48 0.92 -0.20 -9.48
N ASP A 49 -0.03 -0.72 -8.71
CA ASP A 49 -1.35 -0.10 -8.62
C ASP A 49 -1.29 0.97 -7.53
N SER A 50 -1.49 2.22 -7.93
CA SER A 50 -1.50 3.39 -7.05
C SER A 50 -2.91 3.91 -6.84
N TYR A 51 -3.30 3.94 -5.58
CA TYR A 51 -4.57 4.44 -5.08
C TYR A 51 -4.33 5.62 -4.12
N GLY A 52 -5.36 6.43 -3.93
CA GLY A 52 -5.26 7.68 -3.17
C GLY A 52 -5.00 8.85 -4.11
N ALA A 53 -4.34 9.90 -3.61
CA ALA A 53 -4.08 11.11 -4.37
C ALA A 53 -2.76 11.07 -5.14
N CYS A 54 -1.76 10.31 -4.66
CA CYS A 54 -0.40 10.34 -5.20
C CYS A 54 -0.21 9.33 -6.32
N LEU A 55 0.45 9.72 -7.42
CA LEU A 55 0.72 8.87 -8.59
C LEU A 55 -0.51 8.07 -9.09
N LYS A 56 -1.70 8.64 -8.90
CA LYS A 56 -2.99 7.93 -9.02
C LYS A 56 -3.17 7.33 -10.40
N ASN A 57 -3.16 6.00 -10.48
CA ASN A 57 -3.42 5.24 -11.71
C ASN A 57 -4.57 4.22 -11.58
N ARG A 58 -5.14 4.11 -10.37
CA ARG A 58 -6.36 3.36 -10.07
C ARG A 58 -7.30 4.20 -9.22
N ASP A 59 -8.59 3.93 -9.36
CA ASP A 59 -9.61 4.44 -8.46
C ASP A 59 -9.90 3.44 -7.34
N LEU A 60 -10.02 3.94 -6.11
CA LEU A 60 -10.51 3.12 -5.02
C LEU A 60 -11.95 2.69 -5.30
N PRO A 61 -12.34 1.48 -4.87
CA PRO A 61 -13.75 1.11 -4.78
C PRO A 61 -14.56 2.21 -4.08
N GLU A 62 -15.77 2.50 -4.56
CA GLU A 62 -16.60 3.61 -4.07
C GLU A 62 -16.86 3.55 -2.55
N ASP A 63 -17.02 2.33 -2.04
CA ASP A 63 -17.17 2.01 -0.63
C ASP A 63 -15.92 2.30 0.20
N LEU A 64 -14.75 2.42 -0.40
CA LEU A 64 -13.51 2.82 0.26
C LEU A 64 -13.14 4.29 0.01
N ALA A 65 -13.55 4.84 -1.13
CA ALA A 65 -13.30 6.23 -1.49
C ALA A 65 -14.10 7.20 -0.60
N THR A 66 -15.35 6.87 -0.29
CA THR A 66 -16.22 7.69 0.57
C THR A 66 -15.78 7.63 2.03
N ASN A 67 -15.54 8.78 2.67
CA ASN A 67 -15.05 8.89 4.06
C ASN A 67 -13.76 8.08 4.30
N TYR A 68 -12.81 8.15 3.36
CA TYR A 68 -11.56 7.40 3.41
C TYR A 68 -10.81 7.55 4.75
N ILE A 69 -10.80 8.75 5.33
CA ILE A 69 -10.13 9.03 6.61
C ILE A 69 -10.70 8.13 7.73
N ASP A 70 -12.03 7.99 7.80
CA ASP A 70 -12.69 7.15 8.80
C ASP A 70 -12.41 5.66 8.56
N LYS A 71 -12.08 5.29 7.32
CA LYS A 71 -11.84 3.91 6.88
C LYS A 71 -10.37 3.49 6.92
N LEU A 72 -9.45 4.37 7.32
CA LEU A 72 -8.02 4.08 7.38
C LEU A 72 -7.68 2.83 8.22
N ASN A 73 -8.53 2.48 9.18
CA ASN A 73 -8.36 1.30 10.02
C ASN A 73 -9.49 0.26 9.89
N SER A 74 -10.36 0.40 8.89
CA SER A 74 -11.53 -0.48 8.73
C SER A 74 -11.15 -1.88 8.24
N ASP A 75 -12.04 -2.84 8.45
CA ASP A 75 -11.87 -4.21 7.96
C ASP A 75 -11.95 -4.27 6.43
N GLU A 76 -12.75 -3.40 5.81
CA GLU A 76 -12.89 -3.29 4.35
C GLU A 76 -11.56 -2.88 3.72
N LEU A 77 -10.88 -1.88 4.29
CA LEU A 77 -9.58 -1.46 3.78
C LEU A 77 -8.52 -2.57 3.96
N LYS A 78 -8.53 -3.26 5.10
CA LYS A 78 -7.64 -4.42 5.34
C LYS A 78 -7.89 -5.54 4.33
N LYS A 79 -9.16 -5.90 4.10
CA LYS A 79 -9.57 -6.89 3.08
C LYS A 79 -9.17 -6.46 1.66
N PHE A 80 -9.18 -5.16 1.37
CA PHE A 80 -8.71 -4.64 0.10
C PHE A 80 -7.19 -4.80 -0.07
N ILE A 81 -6.40 -4.39 0.93
CA ILE A 81 -4.93 -4.50 0.90
C ILE A 81 -4.48 -5.97 0.87
N ALA A 82 -5.19 -6.86 1.56
CA ALA A 82 -4.91 -8.30 1.62
C ALA A 82 -4.79 -8.97 0.23
N LYS A 83 -5.43 -8.40 -0.80
CA LYS A 83 -5.42 -8.92 -2.18
C LYS A 83 -4.05 -8.78 -2.84
N TYR A 84 -3.19 -7.89 -2.34
CA TYR A 84 -1.87 -7.62 -2.88
C TYR A 84 -0.81 -8.50 -2.21
N LYS A 85 0.23 -8.84 -2.98
CA LYS A 85 1.38 -9.59 -2.46
C LYS A 85 2.31 -8.67 -1.67
N PHE A 86 2.54 -7.47 -2.21
CA PHE A 86 3.43 -6.47 -1.64
C PHE A 86 2.71 -5.15 -1.46
N THR A 87 3.10 -4.39 -0.43
CA THR A 87 2.62 -3.03 -0.20
C THR A 87 3.80 -2.12 0.06
N LEU A 88 3.89 -1.01 -0.69
CA LEU A 88 4.89 0.03 -0.45
C LEU A 88 4.53 0.77 0.84
N ALA A 89 5.24 0.45 1.91
CA ALA A 89 5.06 0.98 3.25
C ALA A 89 6.04 2.14 3.48
N MET A 90 5.81 3.25 2.79
CA MET A 90 6.74 4.40 2.79
C MET A 90 6.24 5.52 3.68
N GLU A 91 7.06 5.99 4.61
CA GLU A 91 6.71 7.09 5.51
C GLU A 91 6.79 8.46 4.83
N ASN A 92 6.14 9.46 5.43
CA ASN A 92 6.17 10.84 4.92
C ASN A 92 7.54 11.52 5.14
N ALA A 93 8.34 11.01 6.06
CA ALA A 93 9.66 11.52 6.39
C ALA A 93 10.56 10.37 6.87
N ILE A 94 11.87 10.56 6.77
CA ILE A 94 12.89 9.61 7.22
C ILE A 94 13.39 10.14 8.57
N CYS A 95 12.90 9.54 9.65
CA CYS A 95 13.24 9.96 11.01
C CYS A 95 13.40 8.74 11.90
N ASP A 96 14.36 8.79 12.83
CA ASP A 96 14.52 7.74 13.83
C ASP A 96 13.23 7.53 14.62
N ASP A 97 12.88 6.27 14.81
CA ASP A 97 11.70 5.77 15.51
C ASP A 97 10.33 6.21 14.92
N TYR A 98 10.32 6.86 13.75
CA TYR A 98 9.09 7.22 13.04
C TYR A 98 8.55 6.04 12.22
N ILE A 99 7.79 5.18 12.90
CA ILE A 99 7.14 4.01 12.32
C ILE A 99 5.63 4.13 12.56
N THR A 100 4.83 4.11 11.50
CA THR A 100 3.39 4.34 11.57
C THR A 100 2.58 3.12 11.13
N GLU A 101 1.26 3.28 10.99
CA GLU A 101 0.36 2.26 10.48
C GLU A 101 0.73 1.74 9.09
N LYS A 102 1.53 2.49 8.31
CA LYS A 102 1.94 2.11 6.95
C LYS A 102 2.76 0.82 6.93
N LEU A 103 3.61 0.60 7.94
CA LEU A 103 4.34 -0.66 8.09
C LEU A 103 3.45 -1.78 8.62
N TRP A 104 2.66 -1.49 9.65
CA TRP A 104 1.92 -2.53 10.38
C TRP A 104 0.69 -3.06 9.63
N ARG A 105 -0.01 -2.19 8.88
CA ARG A 105 -1.22 -2.55 8.14
C ARG A 105 -1.02 -3.69 7.14
N PRO A 106 0.00 -3.68 6.25
CA PRO A 106 0.25 -4.79 5.34
C PRO A 106 0.65 -6.08 6.08
N LEU A 107 1.45 -6.00 7.16
CA LEU A 107 1.82 -7.16 7.97
C LEU A 107 0.59 -7.88 8.56
N ILE A 108 -0.37 -7.13 9.10
CA ILE A 108 -1.61 -7.67 9.69
C ILE A 108 -2.44 -8.47 8.67
N VAL A 109 -2.35 -8.14 7.39
CA VAL A 109 -3.16 -8.75 6.33
C VAL A 109 -2.37 -9.73 5.46
N GLY A 110 -1.11 -10.01 5.83
CA GLY A 110 -0.21 -10.88 5.08
C GLY A 110 0.17 -10.34 3.70
N SER A 111 0.22 -9.02 3.54
CA SER A 111 0.91 -8.38 2.42
C SER A 111 2.32 -8.00 2.89
N VAL A 112 3.35 -8.35 2.11
CA VAL A 112 4.74 -8.10 2.52
C VAL A 112 5.04 -6.59 2.37
N PRO A 113 5.40 -5.87 3.44
CA PRO A 113 5.76 -4.47 3.33
C PRO A 113 7.11 -4.31 2.63
N ILE A 114 7.17 -3.42 1.65
CA ILE A 114 8.42 -2.84 1.13
C ILE A 114 8.57 -1.50 1.85
N TYR A 115 9.36 -1.48 2.92
CA TYR A 115 9.41 -0.38 3.87
C TYR A 115 10.49 0.66 3.54
N TYR A 116 10.16 1.94 3.72
CA TYR A 116 11.11 3.05 3.70
C TYR A 116 10.63 4.15 4.66
N GLY A 117 11.42 4.48 5.67
CA GLY A 117 10.99 5.39 6.74
C GLY A 117 12.05 5.52 7.81
N SER A 118 11.82 4.97 9.00
CA SER A 118 12.77 5.00 10.11
C SER A 118 14.07 4.22 9.81
N PRO A 119 15.26 4.86 9.90
CA PRO A 119 16.54 4.17 9.83
C PRO A 119 16.81 3.24 11.02
N SER A 120 16.12 3.44 12.15
CA SER A 120 16.27 2.61 13.35
C SER A 120 15.53 1.28 13.25
N PHE A 121 14.63 1.12 12.27
CA PHE A 121 13.94 -0.14 12.00
C PHE A 121 14.94 -1.16 11.41
N LYS A 122 15.06 -2.33 12.05
CA LYS A 122 15.96 -3.43 11.67
C LYS A 122 15.20 -4.72 11.44
#